data_AF-A0A0M9YLG8-F1
#
_entry.id   AF-A0A0M9YLG8-F1
#
_cell.length_a   1.000
_cell.length_b   1.000
_cell.length_c   1.000
_cell.angle_alpha   90.00
_cell.angle_beta   90.00
_cell.angle_gamma   90.00
#
_symmetry.space_group_name_H-M   'P 1'
#
loop_
_entity.id
_entity.type
_entity.pdbx_description
1 polymer ?
#
loop_
_entity_poly.entity_id
_entity_poly.type
_entity_poly.pdbx_seq_one_letter_code
_entity_poly.pdbx_strand_id
1 'polypeptide(L)'
;MVGGDRVGSPEPAVLRERGNSGVRFALRAADGRRMGGKHWLALLGAPRESFGGARSDRARRVFEVLEQVVADFVAPAVAGSSKSVVSAPGSAGAAPVPGHAAESVDGSVLVSGAGPGAGAGAAAPKGTVVEGAAAVPGPREAEVQAADDAPSEPDSASSVRVEAGAARGRLLPGEDDPSWADMPIRLRQALRGPAHQLVTPVRGPLKAKEQRSVLSAVRAAERMRMTGAHWLLLMTTERDAFGSARSARAGAFYGVLEQILAEHPPLAQARDQDAPVAPAAG
;
A
#
# COMPACT_ATOMS: atom_id res chain seq x y z
N MET A 1 22.51 -35.00 12.89
CA MET A 1 21.14 -35.33 12.43
C MET A 1 20.21 -35.29 13.63
N VAL A 2 19.38 -34.25 13.75
CA VAL A 2 18.22 -34.24 14.64
C VAL A 2 17.08 -33.64 13.81
N GLY A 3 16.25 -34.52 13.24
CA GLY A 3 15.05 -34.15 12.51
C GLY A 3 13.95 -33.80 13.52
N GLY A 4 13.61 -32.51 13.60
CA GLY A 4 12.45 -32.06 14.35
C GLY A 4 11.19 -32.28 13.50
N ASP A 5 10.54 -33.42 13.68
CA ASP A 5 9.17 -33.66 13.22
C ASP A 5 8.24 -32.65 13.89
N ARG A 6 7.89 -31.58 13.15
CA ARG A 6 6.76 -30.72 13.49
C ARG A 6 5.49 -31.50 13.19
N VAL A 7 5.09 -32.34 14.15
CA VAL A 7 3.74 -32.93 14.18
C VAL A 7 2.75 -31.78 14.23
N GLY A 8 2.17 -31.46 13.07
CA GLY A 8 1.14 -30.45 12.92
C GLY A 8 -0.06 -30.85 13.77
N SER A 9 -0.23 -30.18 14.91
CA SER A 9 -1.46 -30.32 15.71
C SER A 9 -2.67 -30.05 14.81
N PRO A 10 -3.66 -30.96 14.77
CA PRO A 10 -4.79 -30.82 13.87
C PRO A 10 -5.53 -29.51 14.17
N GLU A 11 -5.72 -28.72 13.12
CA GLU A 11 -6.48 -27.48 13.17
C GLU A 11 -7.91 -27.77 13.65
N PRO A 12 -8.40 -27.09 14.72
CA PRO A 12 -9.70 -27.39 15.32
C PRO A 12 -10.84 -27.17 14.31
N ALA A 13 -11.86 -28.03 14.37
CA ALA A 13 -12.97 -28.05 13.41
C ALA A 13 -13.70 -26.69 13.28
N VAL A 14 -13.77 -25.92 14.37
CA VAL A 14 -14.45 -24.62 14.41
C VAL A 14 -13.72 -23.55 13.58
N LEU A 15 -12.39 -23.65 13.45
CA LEU A 15 -11.64 -22.76 12.55
C LEU A 15 -11.91 -23.08 11.08
N ARG A 16 -12.37 -24.29 10.74
CA ARG A 16 -12.67 -24.69 9.35
C ARG A 16 -13.98 -24.12 8.84
N GLU A 17 -14.84 -23.58 9.71
CA GLU A 17 -16.08 -22.95 9.30
C GLU A 17 -15.81 -21.81 8.31
N ARG A 18 -16.66 -21.73 7.28
CA ARG A 18 -16.47 -20.85 6.12
C ARG A 18 -16.39 -19.36 6.52
N GLY A 19 -17.00 -18.98 7.64
CA GLY A 19 -16.94 -17.64 8.23
C GLY A 19 -15.62 -17.29 8.92
N ASN A 20 -14.83 -18.26 9.36
CA ASN A 20 -13.63 -18.04 10.19
C ASN A 20 -12.33 -17.97 9.38
N SER A 21 -12.42 -17.73 8.07
CA SER A 21 -11.24 -17.62 7.18
C SER A 21 -10.34 -16.43 7.54
N GLY A 22 -10.93 -15.30 7.94
CA GLY A 22 -10.20 -14.10 8.37
C GLY A 22 -9.39 -14.35 9.65
N VAL A 23 -10.01 -15.01 10.64
CA VAL A 23 -9.35 -15.36 11.92
C VAL A 23 -8.19 -16.31 11.70
N ARG A 24 -8.36 -17.34 10.85
CA ARG A 24 -7.26 -18.25 10.49
C ARG A 24 -6.10 -17.54 9.80
N PHE A 25 -6.41 -16.63 8.88
CA PHE A 25 -5.38 -15.86 8.18
C PHE A 25 -4.62 -14.96 9.16
N ALA A 26 -5.32 -14.30 10.08
CA ALA A 26 -4.71 -13.46 11.10
C ALA A 26 -3.86 -14.26 12.11
N LEU A 27 -4.31 -15.44 12.55
CA LEU A 27 -3.52 -16.32 13.42
C LEU A 27 -2.25 -16.83 12.73
N ARG A 28 -2.32 -17.12 11.42
CA ARG A 28 -1.12 -17.50 10.64
C ARG A 28 -0.16 -16.32 10.45
N ALA A 29 -0.70 -15.11 10.27
CA ALA A 29 0.10 -13.90 10.21
C ALA A 29 0.80 -13.60 11.56
N ALA A 30 0.11 -13.87 12.67
CA ALA A 30 0.67 -13.76 14.03
C ALA A 30 1.82 -14.75 14.26
N ASP A 31 1.64 -16.02 13.87
CA ASP A 31 2.71 -17.04 13.93
C ASP A 31 3.95 -16.62 13.11
N GLY A 32 3.72 -16.00 11.96
CA GLY A 32 4.78 -15.45 11.10
C GLY A 32 5.34 -14.09 11.53
N ARG A 33 4.89 -13.50 12.65
CA ARG A 33 5.22 -12.13 13.10
C ARG A 33 5.00 -11.04 12.03
N ARG A 34 4.05 -11.25 11.12
CA ARG A 34 3.69 -10.30 10.04
C ARG A 34 2.28 -9.78 10.26
N MET A 35 2.03 -9.28 11.46
CA MET A 35 0.73 -8.70 11.80
C MET A 35 0.65 -7.25 11.32
N GLY A 36 -0.52 -6.90 10.80
CA GLY A 36 -0.85 -5.56 10.33
C GLY A 36 -2.27 -5.23 10.79
N GLY A 37 -2.71 -3.99 10.62
CA GLY A 37 -3.99 -3.52 11.19
C GLY A 37 -5.20 -4.39 10.84
N LYS A 38 -5.29 -4.90 9.61
CA LYS A 38 -6.37 -5.79 9.17
C LYS A 38 -6.39 -7.13 9.91
N HIS A 39 -5.21 -7.65 10.27
CA HIS A 39 -5.08 -8.88 11.06
C HIS A 39 -5.53 -8.65 12.50
N TRP A 40 -5.13 -7.52 13.09
CA TRP A 40 -5.56 -7.13 14.43
C TRP A 40 -7.07 -6.92 14.52
N LEU A 41 -7.67 -6.19 13.57
CA LEU A 41 -9.12 -6.00 13.52
C LEU A 41 -9.86 -7.34 13.37
N ALA A 42 -9.35 -8.26 12.57
CA ALA A 42 -9.94 -9.58 12.40
C ALA A 42 -9.86 -10.43 13.69
N LEU A 43 -8.81 -10.27 14.50
CA LEU A 43 -8.69 -10.98 15.79
C LEU A 43 -9.56 -10.34 16.87
N LEU A 44 -9.54 -9.01 16.98
CA LEU A 44 -10.27 -8.28 18.02
C LEU A 44 -11.79 -8.23 17.76
N GLY A 45 -12.21 -8.24 16.49
CA GLY A 45 -13.63 -8.25 16.11
C GLY A 45 -14.25 -9.65 16.02
N ALA A 46 -13.46 -10.71 16.16
CA ALA A 46 -13.98 -12.07 16.07
C ALA A 46 -14.61 -12.51 17.40
N PRO A 47 -15.79 -13.16 17.36
CA PRO A 47 -16.40 -13.70 18.56
C PRO A 47 -15.54 -14.84 19.14
N ARG A 48 -15.63 -15.06 20.46
CA ARG A 48 -14.77 -16.02 21.19
C ARG A 48 -14.88 -17.44 20.61
N GLU A 49 -16.06 -17.78 20.11
CA GLU A 49 -16.38 -19.05 19.46
C GLU A 49 -15.56 -19.28 18.19
N SER A 50 -15.13 -18.21 17.50
CA SER A 50 -14.30 -18.32 16.29
C SER A 50 -12.88 -18.83 16.56
N PHE A 51 -12.41 -18.80 17.81
CA PHE A 51 -11.08 -19.31 18.18
C PHE A 51 -11.11 -20.79 18.61
N GLY A 52 -12.31 -21.34 18.80
CA GLY A 52 -12.53 -22.70 19.26
C GLY A 52 -13.82 -22.81 20.08
N GLY A 53 -14.26 -24.04 20.35
CA GLY A 53 -15.43 -24.27 21.19
C GLY A 53 -15.23 -23.75 22.63
N ALA A 54 -16.33 -23.50 23.35
CA ALA A 54 -16.33 -22.92 24.71
C ALA A 54 -15.47 -23.65 25.76
N ARG A 55 -15.11 -24.92 25.50
CA ARG A 55 -14.24 -25.74 26.37
C ARG A 55 -12.78 -25.79 25.91
N SER A 56 -12.37 -24.99 24.92
CA SER A 56 -11.01 -25.03 24.39
C SER A 56 -10.06 -24.16 25.23
N ASP A 57 -9.15 -24.81 25.97
CA ASP A 57 -8.10 -24.11 26.74
C ASP A 57 -7.18 -23.28 25.85
N ARG A 58 -6.93 -23.73 24.61
CA ARG A 58 -6.14 -22.97 23.63
C ARG A 58 -6.82 -21.68 23.23
N ALA A 59 -8.12 -21.72 22.94
CA ALA A 59 -8.90 -20.53 22.60
C ALA A 59 -8.94 -19.55 23.78
N ARG A 60 -9.09 -20.09 25.00
CA ARG A 60 -9.04 -19.30 26.25
C ARG A 60 -7.72 -18.54 26.39
N ARG A 61 -6.58 -19.21 26.23
CA ARG A 61 -5.26 -18.55 26.31
C ARG A 61 -5.05 -17.47 25.24
N VAL A 62 -5.51 -17.72 24.01
CA VAL A 62 -5.44 -16.71 22.94
C VAL A 62 -6.25 -15.48 23.30
N PHE A 63 -7.44 -15.68 23.87
CA PHE A 63 -8.30 -14.58 24.29
C PHE A 63 -7.71 -13.80 25.49
N GLU A 64 -7.17 -14.49 26.49
CA GLU A 64 -6.47 -13.85 27.63
C GLU A 64 -5.30 -12.97 27.15
N VAL A 65 -4.54 -13.42 26.15
CA VAL A 65 -3.47 -12.61 25.54
C VAL A 65 -4.04 -11.42 24.76
N LEU A 66 -5.14 -11.58 24.02
CA LEU A 66 -5.78 -10.48 23.30
C LEU A 66 -6.36 -9.44 24.26
N GLU A 67 -6.99 -9.86 25.36
CA GLU A 67 -7.48 -8.97 26.41
C GLU A 67 -6.34 -8.18 27.05
N GLN A 68 -5.21 -8.83 27.34
CA GLN A 68 -4.03 -8.16 27.86
C GLN A 68 -3.48 -7.11 26.88
N VAL A 69 -3.39 -7.45 25.60
CA VAL A 69 -2.96 -6.49 24.56
C VAL A 69 -3.91 -5.30 24.45
N VAL A 70 -5.22 -5.53 24.54
CA VAL A 70 -6.21 -4.44 24.55
C VAL A 70 -6.04 -3.58 25.80
N ALA A 71 -5.87 -4.18 26.97
CA ALA A 71 -5.69 -3.46 28.23
C ALA A 71 -4.40 -2.61 28.25
N ASP A 72 -3.31 -3.14 27.70
CA ASP A 72 -1.99 -2.49 27.75
C ASP A 72 -1.82 -1.42 26.67
N PHE A 73 -2.39 -1.61 25.47
CA PHE A 73 -2.10 -0.76 24.31
C PHE A 73 -3.30 0.00 23.77
N VAL A 74 -4.50 -0.59 23.81
CA VAL A 74 -5.69 0.02 23.19
C VAL A 74 -6.46 0.87 24.20
N ALA A 75 -6.69 0.36 25.41
CA ALA A 75 -7.44 1.07 26.44
C ALA A 75 -6.77 2.41 26.86
N PRO A 76 -5.43 2.50 27.02
CA PRO A 76 -4.78 3.78 27.35
C PRO A 76 -4.88 4.79 26.20
N ALA A 77 -4.79 4.34 24.95
CA ALA A 77 -4.93 5.20 23.77
C ALA A 77 -6.35 5.78 23.64
N VAL A 78 -7.37 4.98 23.94
CA VAL A 78 -8.78 5.42 23.91
C VAL A 78 -9.09 6.35 25.10
N ALA A 79 -8.56 6.05 26.29
CA ALA A 79 -8.70 6.91 27.47
C ALA A 79 -7.96 8.25 27.32
N GLY A 80 -6.82 8.27 26.63
CA GLY A 80 -6.08 9.50 26.30
C GLY A 80 -6.82 10.36 25.27
N SER A 81 -7.47 9.73 24.29
CA SER A 81 -8.23 10.42 23.23
C SER A 81 -9.49 11.14 23.76
N SER A 82 -10.13 10.58 24.79
CA SER A 82 -11.34 11.16 25.41
C SER A 82 -11.07 12.31 26.38
N LYS A 83 -9.81 12.56 26.76
CA LYS A 83 -9.42 13.71 27.61
C LYS A 83 -9.21 15.02 26.84
N SER A 84 -9.30 15.02 25.51
CA SER A 84 -8.99 16.21 24.68
C SER A 84 -10.21 17.07 24.29
N VAL A 85 -11.44 16.74 24.73
CA VAL A 85 -12.68 17.45 24.27
C VAL A 85 -13.51 18.05 25.42
N VAL A 86 -12.96 18.26 26.61
CA VAL A 86 -13.68 19.00 27.66
C VAL A 86 -12.82 20.13 28.22
N SER A 87 -12.77 21.22 27.47
CA SER A 87 -12.67 22.58 28.02
C SER A 87 -13.11 23.60 26.96
N ALA A 88 -14.43 23.78 26.85
CA ALA A 88 -15.03 25.06 26.46
C ALA A 88 -16.48 25.09 26.98
N PRO A 89 -16.83 25.96 27.93
CA PRO A 89 -18.21 26.17 28.31
C PRO A 89 -18.84 27.28 27.47
N GLY A 90 -20.08 27.04 27.05
CA GLY A 90 -21.08 28.09 26.87
C GLY A 90 -21.28 28.63 25.46
N SER A 91 -22.37 28.20 24.82
CA SER A 91 -23.43 29.16 24.48
C SER A 91 -24.71 28.42 24.10
N ALA A 92 -25.77 28.85 24.77
CA ALA A 92 -27.14 28.43 24.58
C ALA A 92 -27.75 29.09 23.34
N GLY A 93 -28.74 28.40 22.76
CA GLY A 93 -29.86 29.04 22.06
C GLY A 93 -29.85 28.88 20.55
N ALA A 94 -30.74 28.03 20.03
CA ALA A 94 -31.90 28.46 19.24
C ALA A 94 -32.68 27.25 18.72
N ALA A 95 -34.00 27.40 18.71
CA ALA A 95 -35.03 26.42 18.44
C ALA A 95 -35.12 25.99 16.94
N PRO A 96 -35.86 24.90 16.63
CA PRO A 96 -36.06 24.41 15.27
C PRO A 96 -37.36 24.95 14.66
N VAL A 97 -37.36 25.26 13.35
CA VAL A 97 -38.58 25.43 12.54
C VAL A 97 -38.33 24.90 11.12
N PRO A 98 -39.32 24.24 10.46
CA PRO A 98 -39.11 23.42 9.26
C PRO A 98 -39.56 24.09 7.95
N GLY A 99 -39.16 23.50 6.82
CA GLY A 99 -39.93 23.50 5.56
C GLY A 99 -39.27 24.14 4.33
N HIS A 100 -39.14 23.33 3.27
CA HIS A 100 -39.21 23.60 1.81
C HIS A 100 -38.30 22.59 1.09
N ALA A 101 -38.84 21.50 0.52
CA ALA A 101 -39.50 21.41 -0.80
C ALA A 101 -38.53 21.60 -1.98
N ALA A 102 -38.28 20.47 -2.65
CA ALA A 102 -37.94 20.23 -4.06
C ALA A 102 -37.28 21.35 -4.89
N GLU A 103 -36.15 21.02 -5.52
CA GLU A 103 -36.08 21.20 -6.98
C GLU A 103 -35.12 20.20 -7.64
N SER A 104 -35.69 19.55 -8.65
CA SER A 104 -35.05 18.68 -9.62
C SER A 104 -34.51 19.57 -10.74
N VAL A 105 -33.24 19.42 -11.12
CA VAL A 105 -32.76 19.97 -12.39
C VAL A 105 -31.97 18.92 -13.15
N ASP A 106 -32.60 18.49 -14.23
CA ASP A 106 -32.10 17.69 -15.32
C ASP A 106 -31.03 18.49 -16.11
N GLY A 107 -29.99 17.82 -16.57
CA GLY A 107 -28.81 18.48 -17.14
C GLY A 107 -28.03 17.59 -18.08
N SER A 108 -28.74 17.02 -19.05
CA SER A 108 -28.19 16.30 -20.20
C SER A 108 -27.37 17.26 -21.09
N VAL A 109 -26.08 16.95 -21.30
CA VAL A 109 -25.29 17.54 -22.40
C VAL A 109 -24.64 16.41 -23.18
N LEU A 110 -25.18 16.19 -24.38
CA LEU A 110 -24.56 15.47 -25.48
C LEU A 110 -23.43 16.34 -26.07
N VAL A 111 -22.25 15.76 -26.30
CA VAL A 111 -21.50 16.13 -27.50
C VAL A 111 -20.71 14.94 -28.05
N SER A 112 -21.00 14.69 -29.32
CA SER A 112 -20.38 13.77 -30.27
C SER A 112 -18.90 14.05 -30.53
N GLY A 113 -18.18 13.05 -31.06
CA GLY A 113 -17.08 13.34 -31.99
C GLY A 113 -16.01 12.25 -32.18
N ALA A 114 -16.25 11.35 -33.12
CA ALA A 114 -15.34 10.77 -34.12
C ALA A 114 -13.85 10.44 -33.78
N GLY A 115 -13.47 9.16 -33.96
CA GLY A 115 -12.08 8.75 -34.24
C GLY A 115 -11.69 8.99 -35.71
N PRO A 116 -10.88 8.12 -36.36
CA PRO A 116 -9.62 7.49 -36.00
C PRO A 116 -8.45 8.02 -36.88
N GLY A 117 -7.20 7.80 -36.48
CA GLY A 117 -6.03 8.21 -37.27
C GLY A 117 -4.92 7.16 -37.26
N ALA A 118 -4.75 6.48 -38.39
CA ALA A 118 -3.66 5.56 -38.70
C ALA A 118 -2.50 6.30 -39.40
N GLY A 119 -1.27 5.80 -39.19
CA GLY A 119 -0.05 6.16 -39.93
C GLY A 119 1.16 5.69 -39.13
N ALA A 120 1.83 4.56 -39.42
CA ALA A 120 2.69 4.23 -40.57
C ALA A 120 4.03 5.00 -40.60
N GLY A 121 5.14 4.24 -40.66
CA GLY A 121 6.49 4.70 -40.99
C GLY A 121 7.47 4.66 -39.81
N ALA A 122 8.36 3.67 -39.63
CA ALA A 122 9.50 3.22 -40.45
C ALA A 122 10.85 3.73 -39.89
N ALA A 123 11.87 2.90 -40.14
CA ALA A 123 13.32 3.14 -40.06
C ALA A 123 14.03 2.96 -38.70
N ALA A 124 14.72 1.81 -38.63
CA ALA A 124 15.92 1.58 -37.83
C ALA A 124 17.08 2.46 -38.31
N PRO A 125 18.09 2.69 -37.45
CA PRO A 125 19.44 2.32 -37.88
C PRO A 125 20.23 1.48 -36.88
N LYS A 126 21.17 0.74 -37.49
CA LYS A 126 22.20 -0.13 -36.93
C LYS A 126 23.36 0.66 -36.34
N GLY A 127 24.15 -0.01 -35.50
CA GLY A 127 25.51 0.36 -35.10
C GLY A 127 25.61 0.75 -33.62
N THR A 128 26.66 0.44 -32.86
CA THR A 128 27.92 -0.25 -33.13
C THR A 128 28.48 -0.68 -31.75
N VAL A 129 29.19 -1.80 -31.74
CA VAL A 129 29.96 -2.35 -30.62
C VAL A 129 31.12 -1.42 -30.28
N VAL A 130 31.33 -1.10 -29.00
CA VAL A 130 32.68 -0.83 -28.47
C VAL A 130 32.83 -1.49 -27.10
N GLU A 131 33.70 -2.48 -27.12
CA GLU A 131 34.37 -3.18 -26.03
C GLU A 131 35.38 -2.25 -25.36
N GLY A 132 35.46 -2.24 -24.03
CA GLY A 132 36.34 -1.34 -23.29
C GLY A 132 36.57 -1.80 -21.86
N ALA A 133 37.73 -2.44 -21.68
CA ALA A 133 38.25 -3.10 -20.50
C ALA A 133 38.29 -2.28 -19.19
N ALA A 134 38.04 -3.01 -18.10
CA ALA A 134 38.80 -3.09 -16.85
C ALA A 134 39.61 -1.88 -16.34
N ALA A 135 39.29 -1.44 -15.12
CA ALA A 135 40.31 -1.08 -14.12
C ALA A 135 39.75 -1.22 -12.69
N VAL A 136 40.25 -2.24 -11.98
CA VAL A 136 40.27 -2.35 -10.51
C VAL A 136 41.58 -1.71 -10.04
N PRO A 137 41.55 -0.81 -9.05
CA PRO A 137 42.18 -1.09 -7.75
C PRO A 137 41.32 -0.53 -6.59
N GLY A 138 41.08 -1.27 -5.51
CA GLY A 138 42.05 -1.44 -4.41
C GLY A 138 41.55 -0.67 -3.16
N PRO A 139 41.82 -1.17 -1.94
CA PRO A 139 40.98 -0.96 -0.77
C PRO A 139 41.28 0.34 -0.01
N ARG A 140 40.25 0.96 0.58
CA ARG A 140 40.41 1.95 1.65
C ARG A 140 39.58 1.53 2.86
N GLU A 141 40.31 1.07 3.86
CA GLU A 141 39.87 0.98 5.24
C GLU A 141 39.69 2.41 5.80
N ALA A 142 38.53 2.66 6.39
CA ALA A 142 38.25 3.70 7.37
C ALA A 142 37.02 3.17 8.14
N GLU A 143 37.25 2.39 9.18
CA GLU A 143 37.35 2.88 10.57
C GLU A 143 36.02 3.46 11.08
N VAL A 144 35.28 2.57 11.74
CA VAL A 144 34.52 2.73 12.99
C VAL A 144 33.89 4.10 13.26
N GLN A 145 32.55 4.14 13.20
CA GLN A 145 31.76 4.88 14.19
C GLN A 145 30.55 4.03 14.58
N ALA A 146 30.70 3.35 15.72
CA ALA A 146 29.59 2.87 16.52
C ALA A 146 28.93 4.10 17.15
N ALA A 147 27.72 4.42 16.69
CA ALA A 147 26.78 5.24 17.43
C ALA A 147 25.60 4.35 17.78
N ASP A 148 25.58 4.01 19.07
CA ASP A 148 24.45 3.57 19.85
C ASP A 148 23.32 4.59 19.66
N ASP A 149 22.18 4.21 19.07
CA ASP A 149 20.95 4.96 19.23
C ASP A 149 19.71 4.07 19.02
N ALA A 150 19.09 3.78 20.16
CA ALA A 150 17.65 3.61 20.42
C ALA A 150 16.80 2.57 19.65
N PRO A 151 15.84 1.92 20.35
CA PRO A 151 14.91 0.97 19.76
C PRO A 151 13.95 1.68 18.78
N SER A 152 13.90 1.21 17.54
CA SER A 152 13.00 1.72 16.52
C SER A 152 11.53 1.54 16.95
N GLU A 153 10.87 2.66 17.24
CA GLU A 153 9.42 2.72 17.34
C GLU A 153 8.79 2.32 15.99
N PRO A 154 7.65 1.60 15.97
CA PRO A 154 6.93 1.29 14.75
C PRO A 154 6.16 2.53 14.27
N ASP A 155 6.84 3.47 13.63
CA ASP A 155 6.22 4.66 13.05
C ASP A 155 5.43 4.27 11.79
N SER A 156 4.15 3.97 12.03
CA SER A 156 3.14 3.68 11.02
C SER A 156 2.85 4.98 10.26
N ALA A 157 3.07 4.98 8.94
CA ALA A 157 2.95 6.10 8.00
C ALA A 157 4.22 6.92 7.71
N SER A 158 5.40 6.30 7.78
CA SER A 158 6.61 6.91 7.20
C SER A 158 6.46 7.07 5.69
N SER A 159 6.49 8.33 5.23
CA SER A 159 6.59 8.65 3.80
C SER A 159 7.97 8.24 3.30
N VAL A 160 8.02 7.61 2.12
CA VAL A 160 9.27 7.11 1.52
C VAL A 160 9.71 8.06 0.42
N ARG A 161 10.94 8.58 0.52
CA ARG A 161 11.60 9.30 -0.58
C ARG A 161 11.99 8.31 -1.66
N VAL A 162 11.57 8.59 -2.89
CA VAL A 162 11.79 7.70 -4.02
C VAL A 162 12.93 8.18 -4.90
N GLU A 163 13.96 7.34 -5.03
CA GLU A 163 15.16 7.64 -5.82
C GLU A 163 15.09 7.16 -7.29
N ALA A 164 14.12 6.28 -7.61
CA ALA A 164 14.02 5.61 -8.92
C ALA A 164 12.56 5.41 -9.37
N GLY A 165 12.38 5.09 -10.66
CA GLY A 165 11.04 4.81 -11.23
C GLY A 165 10.21 6.07 -11.51
N ALA A 166 8.91 5.86 -11.75
CA ALA A 166 7.98 6.92 -12.17
C ALA A 166 7.78 7.99 -11.10
N ALA A 167 7.96 7.62 -9.83
CA ALA A 167 7.88 8.52 -8.69
C ALA A 167 9.22 9.12 -8.26
N ARG A 168 10.28 9.02 -9.07
CA ARG A 168 11.59 9.58 -8.74
C ARG A 168 11.49 11.05 -8.32
N GLY A 169 12.13 11.37 -7.19
CA GLY A 169 12.12 12.72 -6.60
C GLY A 169 10.85 13.06 -5.83
N ARG A 170 9.90 12.13 -5.68
CA ARG A 170 8.66 12.33 -4.93
C ARG A 170 8.71 11.59 -3.59
N LEU A 171 7.92 12.09 -2.64
CA LEU A 171 7.60 11.41 -1.40
C LEU A 171 6.31 10.60 -1.63
N LEU A 172 6.39 9.28 -1.44
CA LEU A 172 5.23 8.41 -1.53
C LEU A 172 4.76 7.99 -0.12
N PRO A 173 3.45 7.80 0.09
CA PRO A 173 2.92 7.15 1.28
C PRO A 173 3.55 5.77 1.47
N GLY A 174 3.74 5.37 2.73
CA GLY A 174 4.20 4.04 3.07
C GLY A 174 3.28 2.94 2.52
N GLU A 175 3.77 1.70 2.45
CA GLU A 175 3.02 0.59 1.82
C GLU A 175 1.68 0.25 2.49
N ASP A 176 1.57 0.55 3.80
CA ASP A 176 0.38 0.32 4.63
C ASP A 176 -0.53 1.55 4.74
N ASP A 177 -0.20 2.63 4.03
CA ASP A 177 -0.97 3.86 4.08
C ASP A 177 -2.39 3.65 3.51
N PRO A 178 -3.47 4.05 4.24
CA PRO A 178 -4.84 3.89 3.79
C PRO A 178 -5.14 4.68 2.52
N SER A 179 -4.40 5.75 2.20
CA SER A 179 -4.58 6.55 0.98
C SER A 179 -4.46 5.74 -0.31
N TRP A 180 -3.75 4.60 -0.28
CA TRP A 180 -3.70 3.66 -1.40
C TRP A 180 -5.05 3.00 -1.71
N ALA A 181 -5.94 2.87 -0.72
CA ALA A 181 -7.30 2.35 -0.92
C ALA A 181 -8.20 3.37 -1.62
N ASP A 182 -7.97 4.66 -1.36
CA ASP A 182 -8.71 5.79 -1.91
C ASP A 182 -8.32 6.14 -3.35
N MET A 183 -7.35 5.42 -3.92
CA MET A 183 -6.89 5.66 -5.29
C MET A 183 -8.07 5.59 -6.28
N PRO A 184 -8.36 6.67 -7.04
CA PRO A 184 -9.54 6.75 -7.88
C PRO A 184 -9.69 5.55 -8.82
N ILE A 185 -10.93 5.03 -8.93
CA ILE A 185 -11.20 3.83 -9.73
C ILE A 185 -10.81 4.01 -11.20
N ARG A 186 -10.96 5.21 -11.75
CA ARG A 186 -10.58 5.55 -13.13
C ARG A 186 -9.08 5.35 -13.38
N LEU A 187 -8.23 5.68 -12.40
CA LEU A 187 -6.77 5.51 -12.49
C LEU A 187 -6.38 4.03 -12.45
N ARG A 188 -7.05 3.26 -11.57
CA ARG A 188 -6.93 1.79 -11.56
C ARG A 188 -7.34 1.16 -12.89
N GLN A 189 -8.41 1.64 -13.50
CA GLN A 189 -8.89 1.15 -14.79
C GLN A 189 -7.92 1.51 -15.93
N ALA A 190 -7.31 2.70 -15.91
CA ALA A 190 -6.34 3.12 -16.91
C ALA A 190 -5.12 2.17 -16.99
N LEU A 191 -4.69 1.60 -15.86
CA LEU A 191 -3.59 0.63 -15.83
C LEU A 191 -3.95 -0.74 -16.39
N ARG A 192 -5.23 -1.13 -16.38
CA ARG A 192 -5.65 -2.50 -16.69
C ARG A 192 -5.24 -2.94 -18.10
N GLY A 193 -5.48 -2.10 -19.09
CA GLY A 193 -5.14 -2.38 -20.49
C GLY A 193 -3.63 -2.56 -20.70
N PRO A 194 -2.79 -1.57 -20.36
CA PRO A 194 -1.34 -1.68 -20.44
C PRO A 194 -0.75 -2.82 -19.60
N ALA A 195 -1.29 -3.07 -18.40
CA ALA A 195 -0.87 -4.20 -17.57
C ALA A 195 -1.13 -5.54 -18.26
N HIS A 196 -2.31 -5.72 -18.87
CA HIS A 196 -2.65 -6.91 -19.62
C HIS A 196 -1.67 -7.16 -20.79
N GLN A 197 -1.29 -6.11 -21.52
CA GLN A 197 -0.33 -6.21 -22.62
C GLN A 197 1.06 -6.67 -22.17
N LEU A 198 1.47 -6.34 -20.94
CA LEU A 198 2.74 -6.79 -20.37
C LEU A 198 2.71 -8.25 -19.91
N VAL A 199 1.56 -8.73 -19.41
CA VAL A 199 1.45 -10.10 -18.87
C VAL A 199 1.01 -11.13 -19.91
N THR A 200 0.47 -10.70 -21.05
CA THR A 200 -0.07 -11.60 -22.09
C THR A 200 0.48 -11.26 -23.49
N PRO A 201 1.49 -12.00 -23.99
CA PRO A 201 2.38 -12.91 -23.26
C PRO A 201 3.44 -12.14 -22.46
N VAL A 202 3.87 -12.71 -21.32
CA VAL A 202 5.02 -12.23 -20.55
C VAL A 202 6.29 -12.34 -21.42
N ARG A 203 7.00 -11.22 -21.62
CA ARG A 203 8.25 -11.17 -22.40
C ARG A 203 9.33 -10.37 -21.67
N GLY A 204 10.59 -10.61 -22.05
CA GLY A 204 11.72 -9.79 -21.63
C GLY A 204 12.05 -9.93 -20.13
N PRO A 205 12.54 -8.85 -19.49
CA PRO A 205 12.98 -8.84 -18.09
C PRO A 205 11.91 -9.35 -17.10
N LEU A 206 10.62 -9.10 -17.37
CA LEU A 206 9.51 -9.57 -16.53
C LEU A 206 9.40 -11.10 -16.39
N LYS A 207 10.06 -11.88 -17.26
CA LYS A 207 10.11 -13.34 -17.15
C LYS A 207 11.17 -13.81 -16.14
N ALA A 208 12.12 -12.95 -15.79
CA ALA A 208 13.22 -13.27 -14.88
C ALA A 208 12.69 -13.58 -13.46
N LYS A 209 13.41 -14.44 -12.73
CA LYS A 209 12.99 -14.91 -11.40
C LYS A 209 13.03 -13.78 -10.37
N GLU A 210 13.96 -12.85 -10.56
CA GLU A 210 14.18 -11.66 -9.76
C GLU A 210 13.01 -10.67 -9.91
N GLN A 211 12.35 -10.69 -11.08
CA GLN A 211 11.21 -9.82 -11.42
C GLN A 211 9.85 -10.41 -11.03
N ARG A 212 9.82 -11.46 -10.20
CA ARG A 212 8.56 -12.10 -9.77
C ARG A 212 7.65 -11.15 -8.99
N SER A 213 8.21 -10.28 -8.15
CA SER A 213 7.45 -9.29 -7.38
C SER A 213 6.82 -8.24 -8.30
N VAL A 214 7.61 -7.70 -9.24
CA VAL A 214 7.13 -6.73 -10.24
C VAL A 214 6.04 -7.37 -11.11
N LEU A 215 6.27 -8.58 -11.62
CA LEU A 215 5.25 -9.31 -12.38
C LEU A 215 3.97 -9.56 -11.55
N SER A 216 4.10 -9.85 -10.27
CA SER A 216 2.95 -9.98 -9.35
C SER A 216 2.17 -8.67 -9.24
N ALA A 217 2.86 -7.53 -9.11
CA ALA A 217 2.23 -6.23 -9.06
C ALA A 217 1.55 -5.85 -10.38
N VAL A 218 2.16 -6.14 -11.53
CA VAL A 218 1.52 -5.92 -12.85
C VAL A 218 0.26 -6.78 -12.99
N ARG A 219 0.27 -8.04 -12.54
CA ARG A 219 -0.94 -8.89 -12.51
C ARG A 219 -2.00 -8.37 -11.54
N ALA A 220 -1.59 -7.79 -10.41
CA ALA A 220 -2.51 -7.15 -9.48
C ALA A 220 -3.19 -5.93 -10.13
N ALA A 221 -2.44 -5.14 -10.90
CA ALA A 221 -2.96 -4.02 -11.68
C ALA A 221 -3.96 -4.49 -12.76
N GLU A 222 -3.61 -5.52 -13.52
CA GLU A 222 -4.51 -6.15 -14.52
C GLU A 222 -5.85 -6.58 -13.89
N ARG A 223 -5.80 -7.16 -12.69
CA ARG A 223 -6.98 -7.66 -11.97
C ARG A 223 -7.70 -6.60 -11.15
N MET A 224 -7.20 -5.36 -11.14
CA MET A 224 -7.71 -4.27 -10.30
C MET A 224 -7.72 -4.59 -8.79
N ARG A 225 -6.78 -5.42 -8.32
CA ARG A 225 -6.64 -5.84 -6.92
C ARG A 225 -5.32 -5.38 -6.30
N MET A 226 -4.98 -4.12 -6.54
CA MET A 226 -3.75 -3.52 -6.04
C MET A 226 -3.86 -3.18 -4.56
N THR A 227 -2.76 -3.39 -3.84
CA THR A 227 -2.54 -2.93 -2.46
C THR A 227 -1.50 -1.81 -2.47
N GLY A 228 -1.29 -1.12 -1.35
CA GLY A 228 -0.27 -0.06 -1.25
C GLY A 228 1.13 -0.56 -1.61
N ALA A 229 1.54 -1.74 -1.12
CA ALA A 229 2.79 -2.38 -1.53
C ALA A 229 2.92 -2.58 -3.06
N HIS A 230 1.83 -2.96 -3.75
CA HIS A 230 1.85 -3.09 -5.21
C HIS A 230 1.98 -1.74 -5.92
N TRP A 231 1.29 -0.71 -5.41
CA TRP A 231 1.41 0.65 -5.93
C TRP A 231 2.81 1.20 -5.77
N LEU A 232 3.35 1.11 -4.55
CA LEU A 232 4.69 1.56 -4.21
C LEU A 232 5.72 0.84 -5.09
N LEU A 233 5.61 -0.48 -5.22
CA LEU A 233 6.52 -1.24 -6.06
C LEU A 233 6.47 -0.78 -7.52
N LEU A 234 5.28 -0.62 -8.12
CA LEU A 234 5.19 -0.18 -9.51
C LEU A 234 5.71 1.24 -9.75
N MET A 235 5.47 2.15 -8.80
CA MET A 235 5.88 3.55 -8.92
C MET A 235 7.39 3.76 -8.69
N THR A 236 8.03 2.88 -7.92
CA THR A 236 9.48 2.91 -7.62
C THR A 236 10.31 2.04 -8.56
N THR A 237 9.68 1.10 -9.27
CA THR A 237 10.36 0.23 -10.23
C THR A 237 10.78 1.01 -11.47
N GLU A 238 12.02 0.83 -11.89
CA GLU A 238 12.54 1.45 -13.11
C GLU A 238 11.86 0.92 -14.36
N ARG A 239 11.80 1.77 -15.40
CA ARG A 239 11.19 1.43 -16.69
C ARG A 239 11.77 0.14 -17.30
N ASP A 240 13.07 -0.07 -17.15
CA ASP A 240 13.79 -1.19 -17.76
C ASP A 240 13.41 -2.55 -17.16
N ALA A 241 12.85 -2.57 -15.95
CA ALA A 241 12.34 -3.80 -15.32
C ALA A 241 11.04 -4.30 -15.99
N PHE A 242 10.26 -3.41 -16.61
CA PHE A 242 9.04 -3.77 -17.35
C PHE A 242 9.33 -4.23 -18.79
N GLY A 243 10.46 -3.83 -19.34
CA GLY A 243 10.87 -4.11 -20.71
C GLY A 243 12.01 -3.19 -21.14
N SER A 244 12.63 -3.47 -22.28
CA SER A 244 13.70 -2.60 -22.78
C SER A 244 13.22 -1.16 -23.00
N ALA A 245 14.13 -0.19 -22.96
CA ALA A 245 13.85 1.23 -23.24
C ALA A 245 13.08 1.49 -24.57
N ARG A 246 13.20 0.60 -25.56
CA ARG A 246 12.48 0.66 -26.86
C ARG A 246 11.12 -0.05 -26.86
N SER A 247 10.71 -0.68 -25.77
CA SER A 247 9.47 -1.44 -25.67
C SER A 247 8.27 -0.50 -25.59
N ALA A 248 7.44 -0.49 -26.63
CA ALA A 248 6.20 0.28 -26.66
C ALA A 248 5.23 -0.12 -25.54
N ARG A 249 5.11 -1.43 -25.23
CA ARG A 249 4.24 -1.93 -24.17
C ARG A 249 4.68 -1.45 -22.78
N ALA A 250 6.00 -1.49 -22.52
CA ALA A 250 6.55 -0.98 -21.27
C ALA A 250 6.41 0.55 -21.19
N GLY A 251 6.64 1.26 -22.30
CA GLY A 251 6.42 2.70 -22.39
C GLY A 251 4.98 3.10 -22.11
N ALA A 252 3.99 2.42 -22.68
CA ALA A 252 2.59 2.69 -22.43
C ALA A 252 2.21 2.48 -20.96
N PHE A 253 2.66 1.38 -20.35
CA PHE A 253 2.41 1.12 -18.93
C PHE A 253 3.07 2.16 -18.02
N TYR A 254 4.33 2.49 -18.29
CA TYR A 254 5.08 3.46 -17.50
C TYR A 254 4.51 4.89 -17.64
N GLY A 255 4.09 5.28 -18.84
CA GLY A 255 3.43 6.58 -19.06
C GLY A 255 2.12 6.72 -18.29
N VAL A 256 1.34 5.64 -18.14
CA VAL A 256 0.15 5.66 -17.28
C VAL A 256 0.52 5.83 -15.81
N LEU A 257 1.61 5.23 -15.33
CA LEU A 257 2.08 5.45 -13.95
C LEU A 257 2.48 6.91 -13.71
N GLU A 258 3.17 7.54 -14.67
CA GLU A 258 3.54 8.95 -14.61
C GLU A 258 2.28 9.85 -14.63
N GLN A 259 1.30 9.53 -15.46
CA GLN A 259 0.02 10.25 -15.51
C GLN A 259 -0.73 10.13 -14.18
N ILE A 260 -0.78 8.94 -13.58
CA ILE A 260 -1.42 8.73 -12.27
C ILE A 260 -0.76 9.61 -11.21
N LEU A 261 0.57 9.70 -11.20
CA LEU A 261 1.31 10.55 -10.28
C LEU A 261 1.07 12.04 -10.55
N ALA A 262 0.82 12.44 -11.80
CA ALA A 262 0.47 13.82 -12.13
C ALA A 262 -0.96 14.17 -11.69
N GLU A 263 -1.93 13.27 -11.89
CA GLU A 263 -3.34 13.50 -11.54
C GLU A 263 -3.65 13.32 -10.05
N HIS A 264 -2.93 12.43 -9.37
CA HIS A 264 -3.12 12.12 -7.98
C HIS A 264 -1.76 12.16 -7.27
N PRO A 265 -1.21 13.37 -7.03
CA PRO A 265 0.03 13.52 -6.31
C PRO A 265 -0.14 12.86 -4.94
N PRO A 266 0.67 11.85 -4.61
CA PRO A 266 0.68 11.26 -3.29
C PRO A 266 0.93 12.39 -2.28
N LEU A 267 -0.06 12.65 -1.42
CA LEU A 267 -0.09 13.80 -0.53
C LEU A 267 1.07 13.73 0.46
N ALA A 268 2.16 14.43 0.16
CA ALA A 268 3.24 14.72 1.09
C ALA A 268 3.18 16.15 1.65
N GLN A 269 2.14 16.95 1.32
CA GLN A 269 2.13 18.39 1.58
C GLN A 269 1.18 18.88 2.70
N ALA A 270 0.45 18.00 3.38
CA ALA A 270 -0.54 18.46 4.36
C ALA A 270 -0.01 18.67 5.80
N ARG A 271 1.28 18.37 6.10
CA ARG A 271 1.81 18.51 7.47
C ARG A 271 2.69 19.74 7.71
N ASP A 272 3.21 20.39 6.66
CA ASP A 272 4.08 21.57 6.80
C ASP A 272 3.39 22.91 6.51
N GLN A 273 2.09 22.92 6.16
CA GLN A 273 1.34 24.16 5.87
C GLN A 273 0.49 24.68 7.04
N ASP A 274 0.44 23.98 8.18
CA ASP A 274 -0.33 24.38 9.37
C ASP A 274 0.58 24.72 10.58
N ALA A 275 1.74 25.33 10.30
CA ALA A 275 2.46 26.08 11.32
C ALA A 275 1.95 27.53 11.29
N PRO A 276 1.08 27.97 12.23
CA PRO A 276 0.79 29.39 12.36
C PRO A 276 2.10 30.09 12.72
N VAL A 277 2.59 30.95 11.82
CA VAL A 277 3.59 31.96 12.14
C VAL A 277 2.99 32.80 13.25
N ALA A 278 3.39 32.53 14.49
CA ALA A 278 3.01 33.34 15.64
C ALA A 278 3.41 34.79 15.35
N PRO A 279 2.49 35.77 15.44
CA PRO A 279 2.86 37.16 15.26
C PRO A 279 3.82 37.55 16.39
N ALA A 280 4.98 38.06 16.00
CA ALA A 280 5.93 38.69 16.92
C ALA A 280 5.20 39.82 17.66
N ALA A 281 4.96 39.62 18.96
CA ALA A 281 4.49 40.67 19.83
C ALA A 281 5.64 41.66 20.05
N GLY A 282 5.38 42.92 19.67
CA GLY A 282 6.19 44.07 20.06
C GLY A 282 5.85 44.60 21.43
#